data_AF-A0A3A8L9K7-F1
#
_entry.id   AF-A0A3A8L9K7-F1
#
_cell.length_a   1.000
_cell.length_b   1.000
_cell.length_c   1.000
_cell.angle_alpha   90.00
_cell.angle_beta   90.00
_cell.angle_gamma   90.00
#
_symmetry.space_group_name_H-M   'P 1'
#
loop_
_entity.id
_entity.type
_entity.pdbx_description
1 polymer ?
#
loop_
_entity_poly.entity_id
_entity_poly.type
_entity_poly.pdbx_seq_one_letter_code
_entity_poly.pdbx_strand_id
1 'polypeptide(L)'
;MDVAPALRGLFASLRRWRCLWPCLLTVACATTSSNVRIPTLQEQCEGGSSSSCEAWGQQLTVDHRTEEADRAFGLACAMGANSSCLEQGRLRMERGDLDGAEPPLRKAYDDDLEEGALALAELQEARGDAVGASRLRWEALAIDKSTVEVALGWRILWQGGLGAGLDINVQPMGLGARRLTLGANLSFEDQAASLNATVGYQHFVTNWMAPYARVLVGPYLGSQRNPLNLGAEAGVKFFAGPVGHLGVALGTSFDGSTYTVIEAGLDWVLALVVLAHM
;
A
#
# COMPACT_ATOMS: atom_id res chain seq x y z
N MET A 1 -25.99 -80.93 -7.80
CA MET A 1 -25.12 -80.72 -8.98
C MET A 1 -24.60 -79.30 -8.92
N ASP A 2 -23.28 -79.20 -8.73
CA ASP A 2 -22.35 -78.12 -9.04
C ASP A 2 -22.70 -76.64 -8.78
N VAL A 3 -21.98 -76.05 -7.83
CA VAL A 3 -21.60 -74.63 -7.86
C VAL A 3 -20.09 -74.52 -7.61
N ALA A 4 -19.32 -74.58 -8.69
CA ALA A 4 -17.93 -74.11 -8.76
C ALA A 4 -17.91 -72.99 -9.80
N PRO A 5 -17.82 -71.70 -9.38
CA PRO A 5 -16.55 -70.99 -9.59
C PRO A 5 -16.40 -69.77 -8.66
N ALA A 6 -15.73 -69.88 -7.51
CA ALA A 6 -15.44 -68.69 -6.67
C ALA A 6 -14.03 -68.65 -6.05
N LEU A 7 -13.16 -69.64 -6.31
CA LEU A 7 -11.86 -69.75 -5.62
C LEU A 7 -10.63 -69.69 -6.53
N ARG A 8 -10.76 -69.24 -7.79
CA ARG A 8 -9.61 -69.07 -8.71
C ARG A 8 -9.09 -67.63 -8.86
N GLY A 9 -9.73 -66.63 -8.25
CA GLY A 9 -9.34 -65.23 -8.39
C GLY A 9 -8.29 -64.69 -7.39
N LEU A 10 -8.13 -65.35 -6.23
CA LEU A 10 -7.37 -64.79 -5.10
C LEU A 10 -5.85 -65.12 -5.10
N PHE A 11 -5.41 -66.11 -5.88
CA PHE A 11 -3.98 -66.48 -5.94
C PHE A 11 -3.20 -65.90 -7.13
N ALA A 12 -3.86 -65.15 -8.01
CA ALA A 12 -3.22 -64.50 -9.17
C ALA A 12 -2.68 -63.09 -8.88
N SER A 13 -3.09 -62.44 -7.77
CA SER A 13 -2.70 -61.05 -7.46
C SER A 13 -1.41 -60.93 -6.61
N LEU A 14 -1.04 -61.97 -5.84
CA LEU A 14 0.15 -61.94 -4.97
C LEU A 14 1.48 -62.15 -5.72
N ARG A 15 1.44 -62.60 -6.98
CA ARG A 15 2.65 -62.90 -7.77
C ARG A 15 3.16 -61.71 -8.61
N ARG A 16 2.35 -60.65 -8.78
CA ARG A 16 2.75 -59.40 -9.48
C ARG A 16 3.50 -58.40 -8.60
N TRP A 17 3.49 -58.57 -7.28
CA TRP A 17 4.16 -57.65 -6.35
C TRP A 17 5.62 -58.00 -6.03
N ARG A 18 6.12 -59.17 -6.47
CA ARG A 18 7.52 -59.57 -6.23
C ARG A 18 8.52 -59.12 -7.30
N CYS A 19 8.06 -58.56 -8.42
CA CYS A 19 8.94 -58.07 -9.49
C CYS A 19 9.19 -56.55 -9.46
N LEU A 20 8.54 -55.80 -8.56
CA LEU A 20 8.76 -54.35 -8.43
C LEU A 20 9.74 -53.97 -7.31
N TRP A 21 10.12 -54.93 -6.47
CA TRP A 21 11.06 -54.68 -5.38
C TRP A 21 12.53 -54.46 -5.79
N PRO A 22 13.08 -55.01 -6.91
CA PRO A 22 14.47 -54.77 -7.25
C PRO A 22 14.72 -53.44 -7.97
N CYS A 23 13.68 -52.70 -8.39
CA CYS A 23 13.86 -51.37 -8.99
C CYS A 23 13.89 -50.22 -7.97
N LEU A 24 13.59 -50.48 -6.70
CA LEU A 24 13.59 -49.48 -5.62
C LEU A 24 14.90 -49.45 -4.82
N LEU A 25 15.89 -50.28 -5.16
CA LEU A 25 17.15 -50.42 -4.41
C LEU A 25 18.42 -50.07 -5.20
N THR A 26 18.29 -49.47 -6.39
CA THR A 26 19.45 -49.03 -7.20
C THR A 26 19.40 -47.56 -7.65
N VAL A 27 18.67 -46.70 -6.95
CA VAL A 27 19.02 -45.27 -6.93
C VAL A 27 20.19 -45.11 -5.95
N ALA A 28 21.33 -45.66 -6.35
CA ALA A 28 22.61 -45.34 -5.74
C ALA A 28 22.84 -43.84 -5.94
N CYS A 29 23.22 -43.17 -4.86
CA CYS A 29 23.56 -41.76 -4.81
C CYS A 29 24.59 -41.41 -5.88
N ALA A 30 24.12 -40.92 -7.03
CA ALA A 30 24.88 -39.97 -7.83
C ALA A 30 24.49 -38.57 -7.36
N THR A 31 24.68 -38.28 -6.05
CA THR A 31 24.83 -36.90 -5.61
C THR A 31 26.20 -36.47 -6.12
N THR A 32 26.24 -35.98 -7.35
CA THR A 32 27.29 -35.08 -7.77
C THR A 32 27.33 -33.99 -6.71
N SER A 33 28.36 -34.00 -5.87
CA SER A 33 28.69 -32.85 -5.03
C SER A 33 29.12 -31.74 -5.98
N SER A 34 28.14 -31.08 -6.59
CA SER A 34 28.37 -29.76 -7.12
C SER A 34 28.78 -28.94 -5.91
N ASN A 35 30.05 -28.56 -5.85
CA ASN A 35 30.53 -27.54 -4.93
C ASN A 35 29.89 -26.21 -5.36
N VAL A 36 28.58 -26.07 -5.13
CA VAL A 36 27.88 -24.81 -5.32
C VAL A 36 28.28 -23.95 -4.14
N ARG A 37 29.33 -23.14 -4.35
CA ARG A 37 29.68 -22.07 -3.42
C ARG A 37 28.49 -21.13 -3.36
N ILE A 38 27.85 -21.04 -2.19
CA ILE A 38 26.80 -20.05 -1.94
C ILE A 38 27.51 -18.69 -1.85
N PRO A 39 27.20 -17.72 -2.74
CA PRO A 39 27.84 -16.41 -2.72
C PRO A 39 27.47 -15.67 -1.43
N THR A 40 28.42 -14.91 -0.88
CA THR A 40 28.17 -14.13 0.35
C THR A 40 27.22 -12.97 0.08
N LEU A 41 26.65 -12.35 1.12
CA LEU A 41 25.81 -11.16 0.97
C LEU A 41 26.56 -10.01 0.28
N GLN A 42 27.84 -9.83 0.60
CA GLN A 42 28.71 -8.88 -0.09
C GLN A 42 28.82 -9.17 -1.58
N GLU A 43 29.13 -10.42 -1.96
CA GLU A 43 29.27 -10.79 -3.37
C GLU A 43 27.95 -10.62 -4.15
N GLN A 44 26.81 -10.90 -3.51
CA GLN A 44 25.50 -10.68 -4.10
C GLN A 44 25.17 -9.19 -4.23
N CYS A 45 25.55 -8.37 -3.24
CA CYS A 45 25.42 -6.92 -3.26
C CYS A 45 26.26 -6.30 -4.39
N GLU A 46 27.54 -6.68 -4.47
CA GLU A 46 28.44 -6.28 -5.56
C GLU A 46 27.96 -6.77 -6.93
N GLY A 47 27.22 -7.90 -6.95
CA GLY A 47 26.52 -8.42 -8.12
C GLY A 47 25.25 -7.65 -8.51
N GLY A 48 24.88 -6.57 -7.81
CA GLY A 48 23.76 -5.70 -8.15
C GLY A 48 22.41 -6.04 -7.49
N SER A 49 22.41 -6.88 -6.44
CA SER A 49 21.19 -7.17 -5.67
C SER A 49 20.96 -6.12 -4.59
N SER A 50 19.94 -5.26 -4.76
CA SER A 50 19.59 -4.23 -3.77
C SER A 50 19.20 -4.81 -2.41
N SER A 51 18.41 -5.89 -2.39
CA SER A 51 18.01 -6.58 -1.16
C SER A 51 19.20 -7.24 -0.46
N SER A 52 20.18 -7.76 -1.22
CA SER A 52 21.41 -8.31 -0.62
C SER A 52 22.29 -7.20 -0.03
N CYS A 53 22.37 -6.04 -0.68
CA CYS A 53 23.06 -4.87 -0.11
C CYS A 53 22.41 -4.36 1.17
N GLU A 54 21.07 -4.32 1.23
CA GLU A 54 20.33 -3.93 2.43
C GLU A 54 20.59 -4.90 3.58
N ALA A 55 20.45 -6.21 3.34
CA ALA A 55 20.73 -7.23 4.35
C ALA A 55 22.19 -7.19 4.82
N TRP A 56 23.13 -6.96 3.91
CA TRP A 56 24.54 -6.80 4.25
C TRP A 56 24.79 -5.54 5.08
N GLY A 57 24.19 -4.40 4.73
CA GLY A 57 24.27 -3.15 5.49
C GLY A 57 23.73 -3.30 6.91
N GLN A 58 22.61 -4.01 7.08
CA GLN A 58 22.05 -4.33 8.40
C GLN A 58 23.02 -5.17 9.23
N GLN A 59 23.61 -6.21 8.63
CA GLN A 59 24.63 -7.02 9.30
C GLN A 59 25.84 -6.18 9.73
N LEU A 60 26.35 -5.32 8.84
CA LEU A 60 27.49 -4.45 9.14
C LEU A 60 27.19 -3.45 10.26
N THR A 61 25.94 -3.00 10.36
CA THR A 61 25.49 -2.13 11.46
C THR A 61 25.56 -2.84 12.80
N VAL A 62 25.07 -4.08 12.85
CA VAL A 62 25.17 -4.95 14.04
C VAL A 62 26.62 -5.24 14.41
N ASP A 63 27.48 -5.43 13.42
CA ASP A 63 28.92 -5.65 13.59
C ASP A 63 29.69 -4.36 13.95
N HIS A 64 29.00 -3.22 14.10
CA HIS A 64 29.59 -1.89 14.35
C HIS A 64 30.58 -1.41 13.27
N ARG A 65 30.47 -1.95 12.05
CA ARG A 65 31.28 -1.57 10.87
C ARG A 65 30.59 -0.45 10.11
N THR A 66 30.41 0.70 10.77
CA THR A 66 29.54 1.81 10.31
C THR A 66 29.92 2.40 8.96
N GLU A 67 31.21 2.53 8.64
CA GLU A 67 31.65 3.02 7.32
C GLU A 67 31.32 2.04 6.19
N GLU A 68 31.35 0.74 6.48
CA GLU A 68 31.03 -0.28 5.49
C GLU A 68 29.52 -0.38 5.32
N ALA A 69 28.77 -0.27 6.42
CA ALA A 69 27.32 -0.19 6.41
C ALA A 69 26.85 1.00 5.57
N ASP A 70 27.45 2.18 5.74
CA ASP A 70 27.16 3.38 4.94
C ASP A 70 27.31 3.13 3.44
N ARG A 71 28.38 2.42 3.03
CA ARG A 71 28.61 2.07 1.63
C ARG A 71 27.58 1.05 1.12
N ALA A 72 27.29 0.02 1.90
CA ALA A 72 26.33 -1.01 1.54
C ALA A 72 24.91 -0.43 1.35
N PHE A 73 24.47 0.39 2.31
CA PHE A 73 23.19 1.11 2.19
C PHE A 73 23.20 2.14 1.05
N GLY A 74 24.33 2.82 0.81
CA GLY A 74 24.47 3.71 -0.34
C GLY A 74 24.31 3.00 -1.68
N LEU A 75 24.85 1.79 -1.83
CA LEU A 75 24.64 0.96 -3.02
C LEU A 75 23.17 0.55 -3.18
N ALA A 76 22.55 0.07 -2.10
CA ALA A 76 21.13 -0.29 -2.10
C ALA A 76 20.23 0.92 -2.44
N CYS A 77 20.50 2.07 -1.83
CA CYS A 77 19.83 3.33 -2.11
C CYS A 77 19.99 3.75 -3.57
N ALA A 78 21.20 3.67 -4.13
CA ALA A 78 21.44 3.96 -5.55
C ALA A 78 20.63 3.05 -6.50
N MET A 79 20.37 1.80 -6.07
CA MET A 79 19.54 0.84 -6.79
C MET A 79 18.02 0.99 -6.53
N GLY A 80 17.60 2.00 -5.77
CA GLY A 80 16.18 2.30 -5.53
C GLY A 80 15.57 1.65 -4.29
N ALA A 81 16.38 1.08 -3.40
CA ALA A 81 15.89 0.63 -2.10
C ALA A 81 15.77 1.84 -1.15
N ASN A 82 14.58 2.44 -1.10
CA ASN A 82 14.38 3.67 -0.35
C ASN A 82 14.56 3.51 1.17
N SER A 83 14.26 2.32 1.72
CA SER A 83 14.59 1.97 3.11
C SER A 83 16.08 2.15 3.40
N SER A 84 16.93 1.75 2.46
CA SER A 84 18.39 1.90 2.59
C SER A 84 18.85 3.35 2.48
N CYS A 85 18.13 4.21 1.75
CA CYS A 85 18.40 5.65 1.76
C CYS A 85 18.16 6.25 3.16
N LEU A 86 17.06 5.86 3.82
CA LEU A 86 16.76 6.30 5.19
C LEU A 86 17.85 5.84 6.18
N GLU A 87 18.22 4.56 6.14
CA GLU A 87 19.23 4.00 7.03
C GLU A 87 20.61 4.63 6.82
N GLN A 88 21.02 4.86 5.56
CA GLN A 88 22.27 5.58 5.28
C GLN A 88 22.27 6.99 5.87
N GLY A 89 21.17 7.74 5.69
CA GLY A 89 21.03 9.09 6.22
C GLY A 89 21.11 9.12 7.75
N ARG A 90 20.39 8.22 8.43
CA ARG A 90 20.41 8.08 9.90
C ARG A 90 21.81 7.76 10.42
N LEU A 91 22.50 6.79 9.82
CA LEU A 91 23.88 6.44 10.18
C LEU A 91 24.86 7.61 10.03
N ARG A 92 24.65 8.51 9.07
CA ARG A 92 25.45 9.73 8.91
C ARG A 92 25.13 10.76 9.97
N MET A 93 23.84 10.96 10.27
CA MET A 93 23.40 11.84 11.36
C MET A 93 23.95 11.41 12.73
N GLU A 94 23.90 10.11 13.04
CA GLU A 94 24.44 9.56 14.29
C GLU A 94 25.94 9.82 14.46
N ARG A 95 26.69 9.88 13.35
CA ARG A 95 28.12 10.21 13.32
C ARG A 95 28.39 11.72 13.27
N GLY A 96 27.36 12.56 13.25
CA GLY A 96 27.46 14.01 13.12
C GLY A 96 27.76 14.51 11.71
N ASP A 97 27.74 13.63 10.70
CA ASP A 97 27.87 14.00 9.29
C ASP A 97 26.51 14.48 8.73
N LEU A 98 26.11 15.67 9.17
CA LEU A 98 24.82 16.26 8.77
C LEU A 98 24.79 16.63 7.28
N ASP A 99 25.93 17.01 6.70
CA ASP A 99 26.00 17.36 5.27
C ASP A 99 25.91 16.10 4.40
N GLY A 100 26.61 15.03 4.78
CA GLY A 100 26.52 13.75 4.10
C GLY A 100 25.16 13.05 4.28
N ALA A 101 24.44 13.31 5.37
CA ALA A 101 23.12 12.73 5.59
C ALA A 101 22.04 13.26 4.62
N GLU A 102 22.17 14.49 4.13
CA GLU A 102 21.10 15.11 3.34
C GLU A 102 20.81 14.40 2.00
N PRO A 103 21.79 14.07 1.14
CA PRO A 103 21.50 13.48 -0.16
C PRO A 103 20.64 12.20 -0.12
N PRO A 104 20.94 11.18 0.73
CA PRO A 104 20.10 9.99 0.76
C PRO A 104 18.72 10.27 1.38
N LEU A 105 18.61 11.13 2.39
CA LEU A 105 17.30 11.50 2.96
C LEU A 105 16.45 12.33 1.99
N ARG A 106 17.09 13.21 1.21
CA ARG A 106 16.47 13.98 0.12
C ARG A 106 15.88 13.05 -0.91
N LYS A 107 16.63 12.04 -1.34
CA LYS A 107 16.14 11.04 -2.28
C LYS A 107 14.88 10.33 -1.76
N ALA A 108 14.90 9.85 -0.51
CA ALA A 108 13.73 9.20 0.08
C ALA A 108 12.50 10.13 0.13
N TYR A 109 12.71 11.42 0.40
CA TYR A 109 11.66 12.44 0.35
C TYR A 109 11.13 12.69 -1.07
N ASP A 110 12.04 12.81 -2.05
CA ASP A 110 11.68 13.02 -3.46
C ASP A 110 10.94 11.79 -4.06
N ASP A 111 11.16 10.61 -3.48
CA ASP A 111 10.43 9.38 -3.79
C ASP A 111 9.10 9.24 -2.99
N ASP A 112 8.56 10.35 -2.47
CA ASP A 112 7.28 10.45 -1.76
C ASP A 112 7.12 9.51 -0.54
N LEU A 113 8.19 9.36 0.26
CA LEU A 113 8.12 8.63 1.54
C LEU A 113 7.93 9.53 2.76
N GLU A 114 6.94 9.20 3.59
CA GLU A 114 6.61 9.92 4.84
C GLU A 114 7.85 9.95 5.76
N GLU A 115 8.52 8.82 5.93
CA GLU A 115 9.73 8.70 6.74
C GLU A 115 10.90 9.53 6.20
N GLY A 116 10.97 9.76 4.88
CA GLY A 116 11.97 10.62 4.26
C GLY A 116 11.81 12.09 4.68
N ALA A 117 10.56 12.58 4.66
CA ALA A 117 10.25 13.92 5.15
C ALA A 117 10.56 14.07 6.64
N LEU A 118 10.21 13.08 7.45
CA LEU A 118 10.46 13.10 8.90
C LEU A 118 11.97 13.05 9.21
N ALA A 119 12.74 12.20 8.53
CA ALA A 119 14.19 12.13 8.72
C ALA A 119 14.88 13.43 8.29
N LEU A 120 14.43 14.08 7.21
CA LEU A 120 14.92 15.41 6.86
C LEU A 120 14.53 16.46 7.91
N ALA A 121 13.36 16.35 8.55
CA ALA A 121 12.99 17.26 9.61
C ALA A 121 13.92 17.13 10.83
N GLU A 122 14.28 15.89 11.20
CA GLU A 122 15.28 15.61 12.24
C GLU A 122 16.65 16.19 11.84
N LEU A 123 17.04 16.06 10.58
CA LEU A 123 18.27 16.66 10.07
C LEU A 123 18.27 18.19 10.19
N GLN A 124 17.18 18.86 9.80
CA GLN A 124 17.07 20.31 9.93
C GLN A 124 17.12 20.75 11.39
N GLU A 125 16.49 20.00 12.29
CA GLU A 125 16.55 20.27 13.73
C GLU A 125 17.97 20.10 14.29
N ALA A 126 18.71 19.06 13.86
CA ALA A 126 20.11 18.88 14.22
C ALA A 126 21.01 20.02 13.73
N ARG A 127 20.65 20.68 12.62
CA ARG A 127 21.29 21.90 12.09
C ARG A 127 20.81 23.19 12.77
N GLY A 128 19.80 23.12 13.64
CA GLY A 128 19.20 24.27 14.32
C GLY A 128 18.13 25.00 13.52
N ASP A 129 17.70 24.48 12.36
CA ASP A 129 16.60 25.03 11.56
C ASP A 129 15.24 24.46 12.01
N ALA A 130 14.72 25.00 13.11
CA ALA A 130 13.41 24.60 13.64
C ALA A 130 12.25 24.89 12.67
N VAL A 131 12.37 25.94 11.85
CA VAL A 131 11.32 26.34 10.90
C VAL A 131 11.26 25.35 9.74
N GLY A 132 12.42 25.01 9.16
CA GLY A 132 12.53 23.97 8.14
C GLY A 132 12.06 22.61 8.63
N ALA A 133 12.44 22.23 9.85
CA ALA A 133 11.97 20.99 10.48
C ALA A 133 10.44 20.94 10.64
N SER A 134 9.84 22.03 11.14
CA SER A 134 8.38 22.10 11.31
C SER A 134 7.64 22.02 9.97
N ARG A 135 8.15 22.67 8.92
CA ARG A 135 7.58 22.59 7.58
C ARG A 135 7.58 21.16 7.04
N LEU A 136 8.70 20.45 7.15
CA LEU A 136 8.83 19.06 6.68
C LEU A 136 7.89 18.11 7.44
N ARG A 137 7.75 18.27 8.76
CA ARG A 137 6.78 17.49 9.56
C ARG A 137 5.34 17.74 9.13
N TRP A 138 5.02 18.97 8.77
CA TRP A 138 3.69 19.31 8.25
C TRP A 138 3.45 18.71 6.87
N GLU A 139 4.44 18.75 5.97
CA GLU A 139 4.36 18.11 4.65
C GLU A 139 4.19 16.59 4.76
N ALA A 140 4.91 15.94 5.68
CA ALA A 140 4.86 14.48 5.89
C ALA A 140 3.44 13.92 6.10
N LEU A 141 2.54 14.70 6.70
CA LEU A 141 1.17 14.26 7.00
C LEU A 141 0.37 13.81 5.76
N ALA A 142 0.70 14.35 4.59
CA ALA A 142 0.04 14.02 3.33
C ALA A 142 0.88 13.17 2.38
N ILE A 143 2.09 12.76 2.78
CA ILE A 143 2.95 11.87 2.00
C ILE A 143 2.51 10.42 2.25
N ASP A 144 2.81 9.52 1.30
CA ASP A 144 2.45 8.09 1.34
C ASP A 144 0.93 7.83 1.46
N LYS A 145 0.12 8.81 1.03
CA LYS A 145 -1.34 8.65 0.91
C LYS A 145 -1.68 8.47 -0.55
N SER A 146 -2.58 7.53 -0.85
CA SER A 146 -2.93 7.20 -2.22
C SER A 146 -3.33 8.43 -3.05
N THR A 147 -2.79 8.55 -4.26
CA THR A 147 -3.17 9.59 -5.22
C THR A 147 -4.54 9.29 -5.84
N VAL A 148 -4.95 8.02 -5.88
CA VAL A 148 -6.23 7.59 -6.45
C VAL A 148 -6.91 6.64 -5.48
N GLU A 149 -8.04 7.08 -4.94
CA GLU A 149 -8.83 6.32 -4.00
C GLU A 149 -10.09 5.78 -4.68
N VAL A 150 -10.40 4.50 -4.44
CA VAL A 150 -11.69 3.90 -4.76
C VAL A 150 -12.40 3.62 -3.43
N ALA A 151 -13.56 4.24 -3.21
CA ALA A 151 -14.32 4.07 -1.97
C ALA A 151 -15.73 3.55 -2.22
N LEU A 152 -16.16 2.65 -1.35
CA LEU A 152 -17.51 2.14 -1.26
C LEU A 152 -18.17 2.71 -0.02
N GLY A 153 -19.32 3.36 -0.21
CA GLY A 153 -20.06 4.03 0.84
C GLY A 153 -21.45 3.45 1.06
N TRP A 154 -21.90 3.40 2.31
CA TRP A 154 -23.30 3.25 2.67
C TRP A 154 -23.88 4.61 3.04
N ARG A 155 -24.98 4.98 2.38
CA ARG A 155 -25.68 6.26 2.57
C ARG A 155 -26.94 6.02 3.38
N ILE A 156 -27.00 6.51 4.60
CA ILE A 156 -28.15 6.39 5.50
C ILE A 156 -28.94 7.69 5.43
N LEU A 157 -30.09 7.67 4.76
CA LEU A 157 -30.94 8.85 4.61
C LEU A 157 -31.70 9.12 5.91
N TRP A 158 -31.70 10.38 6.36
CA TRP A 158 -32.36 10.76 7.61
C TRP A 158 -33.89 10.69 7.53
N GLN A 159 -34.42 10.76 6.31
CA GLN A 159 -35.85 10.59 6.03
C GLN A 159 -36.26 9.10 5.95
N GLY A 160 -35.31 8.18 6.18
CA GLY A 160 -35.46 6.75 5.98
C GLY A 160 -34.95 6.31 4.60
N GLY A 161 -34.51 5.05 4.54
CA GLY A 161 -33.90 4.47 3.34
C GLY A 161 -32.40 4.22 3.50
N LEU A 162 -31.88 3.31 2.67
CA LEU A 162 -30.47 2.97 2.61
C LEU A 162 -30.01 3.03 1.14
N GLY A 163 -28.97 3.79 0.90
CA GLY A 163 -28.29 3.86 -0.39
C GLY A 163 -26.87 3.30 -0.32
N ALA A 164 -26.29 3.13 -1.49
CA ALA A 164 -24.89 2.81 -1.68
C ALA A 164 -24.21 3.85 -2.56
N GLY A 165 -22.90 4.02 -2.42
CA GLY A 165 -22.09 4.91 -3.23
C GLY A 165 -20.80 4.22 -3.67
N LEU A 166 -20.36 4.52 -4.88
CA LEU A 166 -19.01 4.24 -5.37
C LEU A 166 -18.35 5.57 -5.71
N ASP A 167 -17.22 5.83 -5.09
CA ASP A 167 -16.42 7.02 -5.28
C ASP A 167 -15.07 6.66 -5.91
N ILE A 168 -14.70 7.37 -6.97
CA ILE A 168 -13.36 7.34 -7.55
C ILE A 168 -12.80 8.75 -7.43
N ASN A 169 -11.76 8.92 -6.62
CA ASN A 169 -11.19 10.21 -6.28
C ASN A 169 -9.72 10.25 -6.69
N VAL A 170 -9.33 11.25 -7.48
CA VAL A 170 -7.95 11.58 -7.81
C VAL A 170 -7.53 12.80 -7.00
N GLN A 171 -6.35 12.75 -6.41
CA GLN A 171 -5.81 13.79 -5.53
C GLN A 171 -4.44 14.28 -6.04
N PRO A 172 -4.41 14.97 -7.20
CA PRO A 172 -3.17 15.19 -7.97
C PRO A 172 -2.25 16.27 -7.39
N MET A 173 -2.50 16.78 -6.18
CA MET A 173 -1.72 17.87 -5.56
C MET A 173 -1.64 17.71 -4.04
N GLY A 174 -0.43 17.56 -3.51
CA GLY A 174 -0.11 17.76 -2.09
C GLY A 174 0.43 19.18 -1.87
N LEU A 175 -0.40 20.09 -1.37
CA LEU A 175 0.04 21.41 -0.89
C LEU A 175 0.45 21.26 0.58
N GLY A 176 1.55 20.55 0.82
CA GLY A 176 1.93 20.02 2.13
C GLY A 176 0.82 19.17 2.71
N ALA A 177 0.34 19.46 3.94
CA ALA A 177 -0.70 18.65 4.59
C ALA A 177 -2.11 18.75 3.95
N ARG A 178 -2.25 19.25 2.72
CA ARG A 178 -3.54 19.56 2.10
C ARG A 178 -3.63 18.95 0.72
N ARG A 179 -4.81 18.46 0.37
CA ARG A 179 -5.09 17.91 -0.95
C ARG A 179 -6.38 18.47 -1.54
N LEU A 180 -6.34 18.68 -2.85
CA LEU A 180 -7.53 18.89 -3.65
C LEU A 180 -7.96 17.55 -4.22
N THR A 181 -9.24 17.23 -4.09
CA THR A 181 -9.83 15.99 -4.56
C THR A 181 -10.69 16.30 -5.77
N LEU A 182 -10.49 15.55 -6.85
CA LEU A 182 -11.33 15.57 -8.03
C LEU A 182 -11.85 14.16 -8.24
N GLY A 183 -13.15 13.97 -8.37
CA GLY A 183 -13.68 12.62 -8.43
C GLY A 183 -14.98 12.47 -9.19
N ALA A 184 -15.42 11.22 -9.22
CA ALA A 184 -16.72 10.80 -9.68
C ALA A 184 -17.38 9.98 -8.58
N ASN A 185 -18.66 10.23 -8.34
CA ASN A 185 -19.49 9.53 -7.38
C ASN A 185 -20.68 8.92 -8.12
N LEU A 186 -20.85 7.61 -8.02
CA LEU A 186 -22.03 6.89 -8.46
C LEU A 186 -22.82 6.49 -7.23
N SER A 187 -23.96 7.13 -7.00
CA SER A 187 -24.84 6.83 -5.87
C SER A 187 -26.08 6.07 -6.33
N PHE A 188 -26.50 5.09 -5.53
CA PHE A 188 -27.69 4.28 -5.72
C PHE A 188 -28.59 4.45 -4.51
N GLU A 189 -29.81 4.89 -4.73
CA GLU A 189 -30.87 5.08 -3.73
C GLU A 189 -32.13 4.35 -4.25
N ASP A 190 -33.09 4.02 -3.38
CA ASP A 190 -34.19 3.05 -3.65
C ASP A 190 -34.89 3.17 -5.02
N GLN A 191 -34.99 4.37 -5.60
CA GLN A 191 -35.63 4.60 -6.91
C GLN A 191 -34.79 5.46 -7.87
N ALA A 192 -33.55 5.78 -7.52
CA ALA A 192 -32.73 6.70 -8.29
C ALA A 192 -31.26 6.31 -8.22
N ALA A 193 -30.58 6.39 -9.36
CA ALA A 193 -29.12 6.45 -9.38
C ALA A 193 -28.69 7.88 -9.72
N SER A 194 -27.55 8.33 -9.23
CA SER A 194 -26.95 9.60 -9.66
C SER A 194 -25.49 9.41 -9.99
N LEU A 195 -25.05 10.11 -11.03
CA LEU A 195 -23.64 10.18 -11.42
C LEU A 195 -23.18 11.61 -11.21
N ASN A 196 -22.30 11.83 -10.25
CA ASN A 196 -21.86 13.16 -9.85
C ASN A 196 -20.37 13.31 -10.09
N ALA A 197 -19.95 14.44 -10.65
CA ALA A 197 -18.58 14.90 -10.52
C ALA A 197 -18.40 15.53 -9.13
N THR A 198 -17.25 15.32 -8.51
CA THR A 198 -16.93 15.85 -7.18
C THR A 198 -15.68 16.71 -7.21
N VAL A 199 -15.72 17.80 -6.45
CA VAL A 199 -14.54 18.62 -6.15
C VAL A 199 -14.49 18.79 -4.64
N GLY A 200 -13.35 18.44 -4.06
CA GLY A 200 -13.17 18.43 -2.61
C GLY A 200 -11.84 19.00 -2.16
N TYR A 201 -11.78 19.23 -0.87
CA TYR A 201 -10.62 19.66 -0.14
C TYR A 201 -10.45 18.77 1.09
N GLN A 202 -9.22 18.34 1.34
CA GLN A 202 -8.85 17.50 2.47
C GLN A 202 -7.65 18.11 3.18
N HIS A 203 -7.66 18.09 4.52
CA HIS A 203 -6.57 18.59 5.35
C HIS A 203 -6.14 17.54 6.35
N PHE A 204 -4.91 17.03 6.23
CA PHE A 204 -4.33 16.08 7.16
C PHE A 204 -3.92 16.84 8.43
N VAL A 205 -4.57 16.49 9.53
CA VAL A 205 -4.27 17.06 10.86
C VAL A 205 -3.37 16.11 11.66
N THR A 206 -3.42 14.82 11.34
CA THR A 206 -2.48 13.79 11.78
C THR A 206 -2.18 12.88 10.61
N ASN A 207 -1.18 11.99 10.73
CA ASN A 207 -0.84 11.03 9.68
C ASN A 207 -1.90 9.93 9.49
N TRP A 208 -2.85 9.80 10.42
CA TRP A 208 -3.96 8.84 10.37
C TRP A 208 -5.34 9.49 10.25
N MET A 209 -5.46 10.83 10.24
CA MET A 209 -6.75 11.53 10.22
C MET A 209 -6.75 12.76 9.33
N ALA A 210 -7.74 12.85 8.44
CA ALA A 210 -7.97 14.04 7.64
C ALA A 210 -9.48 14.40 7.59
N PRO A 211 -9.90 15.55 8.14
CA PRO A 211 -11.16 16.16 7.75
C PRO A 211 -11.16 16.50 6.26
N TYR A 212 -12.34 16.36 5.65
CA TYR A 212 -12.57 16.73 4.26
C TYR A 212 -13.93 17.40 4.07
N ALA A 213 -14.04 18.14 2.98
CA ALA A 213 -15.30 18.66 2.47
C ALA A 213 -15.29 18.57 0.94
N ARG A 214 -16.44 18.25 0.35
CA ARG A 214 -16.60 18.18 -1.10
C ARG A 214 -17.96 18.69 -1.53
N VAL A 215 -18.00 19.18 -2.75
CA VAL A 215 -19.23 19.47 -3.48
C VAL A 215 -19.40 18.44 -4.58
N LEU A 216 -20.64 18.10 -4.88
CA LEU A 216 -21.01 17.13 -5.90
C LEU A 216 -22.04 17.72 -6.84
N VAL A 217 -21.89 17.47 -8.14
CA VAL A 217 -22.80 17.95 -9.18
C VAL A 217 -22.92 16.92 -10.30
N GLY A 218 -24.13 16.62 -10.73
CA GLY A 218 -24.34 15.75 -11.87
C GLY A 218 -25.79 15.29 -12.03
N PRO A 219 -26.11 14.47 -13.02
CA PRO A 219 -27.48 14.07 -13.27
C PRO A 219 -28.00 12.96 -12.35
N TYR A 220 -29.32 12.98 -12.09
CA TYR A 220 -30.05 11.78 -11.70
C TYR A 220 -30.34 10.93 -12.94
N LEU A 221 -29.96 9.66 -12.88
CA LEU A 221 -30.25 8.66 -13.89
C LEU A 221 -31.67 8.13 -13.67
N GLY A 222 -32.54 8.29 -14.67
CA GLY A 222 -33.90 7.74 -14.66
C GLY A 222 -35.00 8.62 -14.06
N SER A 223 -34.68 9.82 -13.55
CA SER A 223 -35.68 10.77 -13.02
C SER A 223 -36.07 11.84 -14.05
N GLN A 224 -37.38 12.11 -14.19
CA GLN A 224 -37.91 13.19 -15.05
C GLN A 224 -38.12 14.53 -14.32
N ARG A 225 -38.03 14.57 -12.98
CA ARG A 225 -38.46 15.73 -12.18
C ARG A 225 -37.37 16.74 -11.86
N ASN A 226 -36.11 16.32 -11.78
CA ASN A 226 -34.97 17.21 -11.60
C ASN A 226 -33.76 16.63 -12.34
N PRO A 227 -33.24 17.29 -13.39
CA PRO A 227 -32.15 16.73 -14.19
C PRO A 227 -30.79 16.84 -13.50
N LEU A 228 -30.68 17.63 -12.42
CA LEU A 228 -29.42 17.93 -11.76
C LEU A 228 -29.52 17.66 -10.26
N ASN A 229 -28.56 16.90 -9.77
CA ASN A 229 -28.17 16.77 -8.38
C ASN A 229 -27.06 17.80 -8.09
N LEU A 230 -27.23 18.55 -7.02
CA LEU A 230 -26.22 19.45 -6.47
C LEU A 230 -26.18 19.18 -4.97
N GLY A 231 -25.02 18.87 -4.43
CA GLY A 231 -24.88 18.57 -3.02
C GLY A 231 -23.52 18.95 -2.45
N ALA A 232 -23.42 18.81 -1.14
CA ALA A 232 -22.19 19.00 -0.40
C ALA A 232 -22.08 17.94 0.68
N GLU A 233 -20.85 17.55 0.99
CA GLU A 233 -20.53 16.57 2.01
C GLU A 233 -19.31 17.04 2.80
N ALA A 234 -19.34 16.82 4.12
CA ALA A 234 -18.22 17.09 4.99
C ALA A 234 -18.07 15.95 5.99
N GLY A 235 -16.83 15.55 6.25
CA GLY A 235 -16.56 14.36 7.05
C GLY A 235 -15.11 14.27 7.49
N VAL A 236 -14.79 13.09 8.02
CA VAL A 236 -13.44 12.74 8.47
C VAL A 236 -13.09 11.37 7.90
N LYS A 237 -11.87 11.27 7.38
CA LYS A 237 -11.24 10.02 6.97
C LYS A 237 -10.17 9.60 7.97
N PHE A 238 -10.11 8.30 8.24
CA PHE A 238 -9.12 7.63 9.07
C PHE A 238 -8.27 6.73 8.20
N PHE A 239 -6.97 7.03 8.08
CA PHE A 239 -6.05 6.37 7.15
C PHE A 239 -5.27 5.25 7.83
N ALA A 240 -5.05 4.17 7.08
CA ALA A 240 -4.18 3.06 7.45
C ALA A 240 -2.94 3.04 6.53
N GLY A 241 -2.14 4.11 6.61
CA GLY A 241 -0.98 4.30 5.74
C GLY A 241 -1.37 4.35 4.25
N PRO A 242 -0.65 3.64 3.35
CA PRO A 242 -0.95 3.65 1.92
C PRO A 242 -2.07 2.68 1.52
N VAL A 243 -2.57 1.86 2.44
CA VAL A 243 -3.53 0.78 2.13
C VAL A 243 -4.91 1.33 1.77
N GLY A 244 -5.39 2.30 2.54
CA GLY A 244 -6.76 2.80 2.43
C GLY A 244 -7.21 3.62 3.63
N HIS A 245 -8.52 3.85 3.72
CA HIS A 245 -9.13 4.64 4.78
C HIS A 245 -10.56 4.19 5.10
N LEU A 246 -11.02 4.55 6.28
CA LEU A 246 -12.44 4.54 6.66
C LEU A 246 -12.92 5.97 6.82
N GLY A 247 -14.07 6.30 6.24
CA GLY A 247 -14.64 7.64 6.29
C GLY A 247 -16.02 7.65 6.95
N VAL A 248 -16.31 8.74 7.65
CA VAL A 248 -17.67 9.07 8.09
C VAL A 248 -17.95 10.52 7.72
N ALA A 249 -19.11 10.75 7.11
CA ALA A 249 -19.49 12.08 6.65
C ALA A 249 -20.98 12.36 6.77
N LEU A 250 -21.30 13.66 6.76
CA LEU A 250 -22.65 14.17 6.62
C LEU A 250 -22.75 14.87 5.27
N GLY A 251 -23.79 14.56 4.52
CA GLY A 251 -24.04 15.17 3.24
C GLY A 251 -25.47 15.65 3.10
N THR A 252 -25.65 16.61 2.21
CA THR A 252 -26.94 17.16 1.84
C THR A 252 -26.99 17.44 0.35
N SER A 253 -28.15 17.27 -0.25
CA SER A 253 -28.41 17.64 -1.64
C SER A 253 -29.51 18.69 -1.72
N PHE A 254 -29.53 19.42 -2.82
CA PHE A 254 -30.44 20.54 -3.07
C PHE A 254 -31.90 20.12 -3.18
N ASP A 255 -32.16 18.83 -3.41
CA ASP A 255 -33.50 18.23 -3.32
C ASP A 255 -34.04 18.13 -1.89
N GLY A 256 -33.26 18.56 -0.89
CA GLY A 256 -33.61 18.55 0.53
C GLY A 256 -33.25 17.24 1.24
N SER A 257 -32.60 16.30 0.57
CA SER A 257 -32.09 15.10 1.20
C SER A 257 -30.90 15.42 2.12
N THR A 258 -30.86 14.75 3.27
CA THR A 258 -29.73 14.78 4.20
C THR A 258 -29.41 13.34 4.55
N TYR A 259 -28.12 13.01 4.56
CA TYR A 259 -27.66 11.65 4.72
C TYR A 259 -26.36 11.59 5.53
N THR A 260 -26.15 10.46 6.18
CA THR A 260 -24.87 10.09 6.77
C THR A 260 -24.20 9.06 5.86
N VAL A 261 -22.92 9.21 5.58
CA VAL A 261 -22.11 8.24 4.83
C VAL A 261 -21.14 7.56 5.77
N ILE A 262 -21.03 6.25 5.63
CA ILE A 262 -19.91 5.46 6.15
C ILE A 262 -19.23 4.85 4.92
N GLU A 263 -17.96 5.16 4.71
CA GLU A 263 -17.22 4.71 3.54
C GLU A 263 -15.96 3.92 3.91
N ALA A 264 -15.60 2.97 3.06
CA ALA A 264 -14.33 2.28 3.08
C ALA A 264 -13.63 2.51 1.74
N GLY A 265 -12.48 3.17 1.79
CA GLY A 265 -11.65 3.48 0.64
C GLY A 265 -10.37 2.65 0.61
N LEU A 266 -9.95 2.27 -0.59
CA LEU A 266 -8.69 1.58 -0.86
C LEU A 266 -7.86 2.37 -1.87
N ASP A 267 -6.54 2.17 -1.82
CA ASP A 267 -5.66 2.54 -2.92
C ASP A 267 -6.10 1.84 -4.22
N TRP A 268 -6.00 2.53 -5.35
CA TRP A 268 -6.45 2.03 -6.64
C TRP A 268 -5.76 0.73 -7.08
N VAL A 269 -4.46 0.53 -6.81
CA VAL A 269 -3.75 -0.71 -7.16
C VAL A 269 -4.33 -1.85 -6.35
N LEU A 270 -4.50 -1.63 -5.05
CA LEU A 270 -5.10 -2.62 -4.17
C LEU A 270 -6.55 -2.93 -4.57
N ALA A 271 -7.33 -1.91 -4.94
CA ALA A 271 -8.68 -2.08 -5.45
C ALA A 271 -8.70 -2.94 -6.73
N LEU A 272 -7.80 -2.70 -7.68
CA LEU A 272 -7.68 -3.52 -8.89
C LEU A 272 -7.27 -4.97 -8.59
N VAL A 273 -6.34 -5.18 -7.65
CA VAL A 273 -5.93 -6.52 -7.23
C VAL A 273 -7.12 -7.26 -6.60
N VAL A 274 -7.87 -6.63 -5.71
CA VAL A 274 -9.08 -7.22 -5.12
C VAL A 274 -10.08 -7.58 -6.20
N LEU A 275 -10.37 -6.66 -7.13
CA LEU A 275 -11.31 -6.91 -8.24
C LEU A 275 -10.85 -8.03 -9.17
N ALA A 276 -9.54 -8.20 -9.40
CA ALA A 276 -9.01 -9.28 -10.23
C ALA A 276 -9.14 -10.67 -9.58
N HIS A 277 -9.38 -10.75 -8.27
CA HIS A 277 -9.52 -12.00 -7.52
C HIS A 277 -10.98 -12.29 -7.10
N MET A 278 -11.93 -11.43 -7.47
CA MET A 278 -13.38 -11.65 -7.32
C MET A 278 -13.99 -12.23 -8.60
#